data_AF-A0A505DH18-F1
#
_entry.id   AF-A0A505DH18-F1
#
_cell.length_a   1.000
_cell.length_b   1.000
_cell.length_c   1.000
_cell.angle_alpha   90.00
_cell.angle_beta   90.00
_cell.angle_gamma   90.00
#
_symmetry.space_group_name_H-M   'P 1'
#
loop_
_entity.id
_entity.type
_entity.pdbx_description
1 polymer ?
#
loop_
_entity_poly.entity_id
_entity_poly.type
_entity_poly.pdbx_seq_one_letter_code
_entity_poly.pdbx_strand_id
1 'polypeptide(L)'
;MELLDGSAAMTERRAPSSETGLGYDVFAPLWGILELGAVMESGAELGAWSLRDVSLADFVAVRRYELDRLLEGVRHIGDFSAETMAIFERQGGWAHDREVTAESLMLYSGCIEGYPPDTDDPAVLRRMVRTGGDLQLATLMHALVGAATVRGPGVAAASALVLAVVRRAGSLLGVDSERVASDTFRMWRVTFLPDLLRPDARSCEGDRVNYRKHAHALEDLVDPYRVDR
;
A
#
# COMPACT_ATOMS: atom_id res chain seq x y z
N MET A 1 35.18 43.58 10.86
CA MET A 1 35.62 43.57 9.45
C MET A 1 36.37 42.26 9.25
N GLU A 2 35.83 41.20 8.69
CA GLU A 2 34.52 40.84 8.12
C GLU A 2 34.43 39.32 8.30
N LEU A 3 33.32 38.85 8.85
CA LEU A 3 32.97 37.42 8.89
C LEU A 3 32.37 37.09 7.52
N LEU A 4 33.04 36.24 6.74
CA LEU A 4 32.47 35.70 5.51
C LEU A 4 31.47 34.60 5.87
N ASP A 5 30.23 35.06 6.03
CA ASP A 5 29.02 34.27 5.89
C ASP A 5 28.90 33.77 4.44
N GLY A 6 28.68 32.48 4.29
CA GLY A 6 28.70 31.81 2.99
C GLY A 6 28.39 30.33 3.06
N SER A 7 27.59 29.91 4.04
CA SER A 7 26.97 28.58 4.02
C SER A 7 25.79 28.64 3.05
N ALA A 8 26.09 28.49 1.77
CA ALA A 8 25.08 28.21 0.77
C ALA A 8 24.45 26.87 1.13
N ALA A 9 23.30 26.91 1.82
CA ALA A 9 22.42 25.78 2.01
C ALA A 9 22.02 25.24 0.63
N MET A 10 22.78 24.24 0.18
CA MET A 10 22.53 23.49 -1.03
C MET A 10 21.25 22.68 -0.77
N THR A 11 20.12 23.33 -1.03
CA THR A 11 18.83 22.67 -1.10
C THR A 11 18.91 21.71 -2.29
N GLU A 12 19.28 20.46 -2.01
CA GLU A 12 19.15 19.36 -2.97
C GLU A 12 17.66 19.26 -3.35
N ARG A 13 17.26 20.00 -4.37
CA ARG A 13 15.97 19.86 -5.01
C ARG A 13 15.99 18.53 -5.73
N ARG A 14 15.51 17.48 -5.05
CA ARG A 14 15.03 16.27 -5.72
C ARG A 14 14.08 16.71 -6.84
N ALA A 15 14.21 16.10 -8.01
CA ALA A 15 13.26 16.33 -9.09
C ALA A 15 11.83 16.08 -8.53
N PRO A 16 10.87 16.97 -8.78
CA PRO A 16 9.52 16.78 -8.28
C PRO A 16 8.98 15.44 -8.79
N SER A 17 8.45 14.61 -7.88
CA SER A 17 7.82 13.36 -8.25
C SER A 17 6.70 13.64 -9.25
N SER A 18 6.72 12.97 -10.41
CA SER A 18 5.64 13.09 -11.37
C SER A 18 4.36 12.48 -10.80
N GLU A 19 3.20 13.03 -11.17
CA GLU A 19 1.90 12.48 -10.77
C GLU A 19 1.78 11.01 -11.16
N THR A 20 2.21 10.67 -12.38
CA THR A 20 2.24 9.29 -12.88
C THR A 20 3.11 8.37 -12.03
N GLY A 21 4.29 8.84 -11.60
CA GLY A 21 5.18 8.07 -10.72
C GLY A 21 4.52 7.75 -9.37
N LEU A 22 3.90 8.76 -8.74
CA LEU A 22 3.13 8.56 -7.50
C LEU A 22 1.95 7.62 -7.70
N GLY A 23 1.29 7.69 -8.87
CA GLY A 23 0.24 6.74 -9.26
C GLY A 23 0.75 5.31 -9.27
N TYR A 24 1.88 5.04 -9.93
CA TYR A 24 2.50 3.71 -9.95
C TYR A 24 2.88 3.20 -8.56
N ASP A 25 3.44 4.06 -7.71
CA ASP A 25 3.79 3.69 -6.33
C ASP A 25 2.57 3.20 -5.54
N VAL A 26 1.38 3.78 -5.79
CA VAL A 26 0.12 3.38 -5.15
C VAL A 26 -0.53 2.17 -5.84
N PHE A 27 -0.49 2.09 -7.17
CA PHE A 27 -1.13 1.02 -7.92
C PHE A 27 -0.40 -0.32 -7.79
N ALA A 28 0.93 -0.31 -7.69
CA ALA A 28 1.74 -1.52 -7.56
C ALA A 28 1.30 -2.43 -6.40
N PRO A 29 1.19 -1.94 -5.14
CA PRO A 29 0.70 -2.77 -4.05
C PRO A 29 -0.79 -3.14 -4.19
N LEU A 30 -1.62 -2.32 -4.85
CA LEU A 30 -3.02 -2.68 -5.10
C LEU A 30 -3.17 -3.85 -6.07
N TRP A 31 -2.35 -3.91 -7.13
CA TRP A 31 -2.34 -5.09 -8.02
C TRP A 31 -1.94 -6.36 -7.25
N GLY A 32 -0.95 -6.26 -6.37
CA GLY A 32 -0.58 -7.37 -5.48
C GLY A 32 -1.73 -7.79 -4.57
N ILE A 33 -2.44 -6.83 -3.96
CA ILE A 33 -3.60 -7.09 -3.09
C ILE A 33 -4.71 -7.83 -3.84
N LEU A 34 -4.98 -7.48 -5.10
CA LEU A 34 -5.99 -8.16 -5.90
C LEU A 34 -5.60 -9.62 -6.21
N GLU A 35 -4.36 -9.87 -6.61
CA GLU A 35 -3.88 -11.24 -6.85
C GLU A 35 -3.91 -12.09 -5.58
N LEU A 36 -3.40 -11.54 -4.47
CA LEU A 36 -3.40 -12.22 -3.17
C LEU A 36 -4.82 -12.49 -2.65
N GLY A 37 -5.73 -11.53 -2.87
CA GLY A 37 -7.14 -11.65 -2.52
C GLY A 37 -7.85 -12.76 -3.30
N ALA A 38 -7.61 -12.86 -4.60
CA ALA A 38 -8.15 -13.93 -5.44
C ALA A 38 -7.71 -15.32 -4.99
N VAL A 39 -6.43 -15.48 -4.59
CA VAL A 39 -5.93 -16.75 -4.04
C VAL A 39 -6.54 -17.05 -2.67
N MET A 40 -6.68 -16.04 -1.81
CA MET A 40 -7.29 -16.20 -0.48
C MET A 40 -8.75 -16.65 -0.57
N GLU A 41 -9.55 -16.04 -1.46
CA GLU A 41 -10.96 -16.37 -1.64
C GLU A 41 -11.13 -17.79 -2.18
N SER A 42 -10.39 -18.15 -3.24
CA SER A 42 -10.40 -19.50 -3.81
C SER A 42 -10.05 -20.57 -2.76
N GLY A 43 -9.00 -20.35 -1.96
CA GLY A 43 -8.60 -21.26 -0.88
C GLY A 43 -9.58 -21.35 0.29
N ALA A 44 -10.39 -20.31 0.55
CA ALA A 44 -11.41 -20.29 1.59
C ALA A 44 -12.70 -21.01 1.16
N GLU A 45 -13.12 -20.84 -0.09
CA GLU A 45 -14.35 -21.43 -0.63
C GLU A 45 -14.20 -22.93 -0.93
N LEU A 46 -13.07 -23.33 -1.51
CA LEU A 46 -12.87 -24.70 -1.98
C LEU A 46 -12.28 -25.63 -0.92
N GLY A 47 -11.74 -25.08 0.18
CA GLY A 47 -11.03 -25.85 1.21
C GLY A 47 -9.72 -26.50 0.72
N ALA A 48 -9.37 -26.30 -0.56
CA ALA A 48 -8.16 -26.73 -1.22
C ALA A 48 -7.50 -25.50 -1.84
N TRP A 49 -6.25 -25.22 -1.45
CA TRP A 49 -5.49 -24.08 -1.97
C TRP A 49 -4.74 -24.54 -3.22
N SER A 50 -5.16 -24.06 -4.40
CA SER A 50 -4.47 -24.30 -5.66
C SER A 50 -4.54 -23.06 -6.54
N LEU A 51 -3.45 -22.75 -7.25
CA LEU A 51 -3.44 -21.64 -8.22
C LEU A 51 -4.28 -21.93 -9.47
N ARG A 52 -4.56 -23.21 -9.76
CA ARG A 52 -5.33 -23.62 -10.95
C ARG A 52 -6.78 -23.18 -10.92
N ASP A 53 -7.32 -22.98 -9.71
CA ASP A 53 -8.71 -22.63 -9.48
C ASP A 53 -8.88 -21.13 -9.19
N VAL A 54 -7.83 -20.32 -9.42
CA VAL A 54 -7.84 -18.87 -9.16
C VAL A 54 -8.22 -18.12 -10.42
N SER A 55 -9.32 -17.36 -10.35
CA SER A 55 -9.75 -16.43 -11.40
C SER A 55 -9.68 -14.99 -10.89
N LEU A 56 -8.66 -14.25 -11.34
CA LEU A 56 -8.52 -12.83 -10.99
C LEU A 56 -9.65 -11.99 -11.60
N ALA A 57 -10.11 -12.35 -12.81
CA ALA A 57 -11.20 -11.66 -13.49
C ALA A 57 -12.51 -11.79 -12.70
N ASP A 58 -12.88 -13.00 -12.27
CA ASP A 58 -14.10 -13.23 -11.50
C ASP A 58 -14.03 -12.58 -10.11
N PHE A 59 -12.88 -12.68 -9.44
CA PHE A 59 -12.62 -11.98 -8.17
C PHE A 59 -12.90 -10.47 -8.29
N VAL A 60 -12.31 -9.82 -9.30
CA VAL A 60 -12.51 -8.38 -9.54
C VAL A 60 -13.94 -8.06 -9.94
N ALA A 61 -14.59 -8.91 -10.75
CA ALA A 61 -15.97 -8.70 -11.16
C ALA A 61 -16.94 -8.72 -9.97
N VAL A 62 -16.78 -9.69 -9.06
CA VAL A 62 -17.58 -9.80 -7.83
C VAL A 62 -17.31 -8.65 -6.87
N ARG A 63 -16.06 -8.19 -6.78
CA ARG A 63 -15.62 -7.11 -5.87
C ARG A 63 -15.61 -5.72 -6.50
N ARG A 64 -16.19 -5.53 -7.69
CA ARG A 64 -16.07 -4.28 -8.47
C ARG A 64 -16.49 -3.04 -7.69
N TYR A 65 -17.62 -3.12 -6.99
CA TYR A 65 -18.11 -2.00 -6.18
C TYR A 65 -17.15 -1.61 -5.05
N GLU A 66 -16.57 -2.60 -4.37
CA GLU A 66 -15.60 -2.36 -3.30
C GLU A 66 -14.31 -1.75 -3.85
N LEU A 67 -13.85 -2.24 -5.01
CA LEU A 67 -12.70 -1.72 -5.73
C LEU A 67 -12.92 -0.27 -6.20
N ASP A 68 -14.09 0.05 -6.77
CA ASP A 68 -14.42 1.42 -7.18
C ASP A 68 -14.37 2.40 -6.00
N ARG A 69 -14.93 1.99 -4.85
CA ARG A 69 -14.90 2.78 -3.61
C ARG A 69 -13.48 2.96 -3.07
N LEU A 70 -12.63 1.95 -3.21
CA LEU A 70 -11.22 2.02 -2.85
C LEU A 70 -10.50 3.03 -3.76
N LEU A 71 -10.65 2.90 -5.09
CA LEU A 71 -10.00 3.75 -6.08
C LEU A 71 -10.43 5.20 -5.98
N GLU A 72 -11.68 5.46 -5.62
CA GLU A 72 -12.13 6.82 -5.36
C GLU A 72 -11.40 7.44 -4.15
N GLY A 73 -11.15 6.66 -3.09
CA GLY A 73 -10.33 7.10 -1.96
C GLY A 73 -8.89 7.40 -2.38
N VAL A 74 -8.28 6.51 -3.18
CA VAL A 74 -6.93 6.70 -3.75
C VAL A 74 -6.86 8.00 -4.54
N ARG A 75 -7.84 8.24 -5.42
CA ARG A 75 -7.93 9.45 -6.23
C ARG A 75 -7.94 10.71 -5.39
N HIS A 76 -8.77 10.74 -4.34
CA HIS A 76 -8.87 11.88 -3.43
C HIS A 76 -7.57 12.12 -2.62
N ILE A 77 -6.89 11.05 -2.20
CA ILE A 77 -5.64 11.17 -1.44
C ILE A 77 -4.52 11.77 -2.28
N GLY A 78 -4.37 11.31 -3.53
CA GLY A 78 -3.30 11.76 -4.42
C GLY A 78 -3.64 12.94 -5.32
N ASP A 79 -4.88 13.44 -5.28
CA ASP A 79 -5.43 14.37 -6.27
C ASP A 79 -5.04 13.93 -7.70
N PHE A 80 -5.31 12.66 -7.98
CA PHE A 80 -4.92 12.02 -9.24
C PHE A 80 -5.92 12.37 -10.34
N SER A 81 -5.39 12.73 -11.50
CA SER A 81 -6.18 12.94 -12.72
C SER A 81 -6.83 11.65 -13.19
N ALA A 82 -7.86 11.77 -14.01
CA ALA A 82 -8.51 10.62 -14.63
C ALA A 82 -7.53 9.81 -15.52
N GLU A 83 -6.54 10.48 -16.13
CA GLU A 83 -5.52 9.82 -16.95
C GLU A 83 -4.61 8.93 -16.11
N THR A 84 -4.14 9.43 -14.96
CA THR A 84 -3.36 8.64 -13.99
C THR A 84 -4.20 7.48 -13.47
N MET A 85 -5.44 7.72 -13.04
CA MET A 85 -6.33 6.66 -12.54
C MET A 85 -6.60 5.57 -13.59
N ALA A 86 -6.68 5.92 -14.88
CA ALA A 86 -6.88 4.94 -15.95
C ALA A 86 -5.70 3.96 -16.13
N ILE A 87 -4.51 4.27 -15.60
CA ILE A 87 -3.36 3.34 -15.62
C ILE A 87 -3.69 2.06 -14.85
N PHE A 88 -4.37 2.19 -13.70
CA PHE A 88 -4.70 1.07 -12.82
C PHE A 88 -5.46 -0.02 -13.56
N GLU A 89 -6.53 0.35 -14.28
CA GLU A 89 -7.36 -0.55 -15.08
C GLU A 89 -6.60 -1.12 -16.27
N ARG A 90 -5.87 -0.28 -17.02
CA ARG A 90 -5.17 -0.71 -18.23
C ARG A 90 -4.09 -1.74 -17.97
N GLN A 91 -3.43 -1.68 -16.81
CA GLN A 91 -2.27 -2.51 -16.50
C GLN A 91 -2.54 -3.60 -15.47
N GLY A 92 -3.69 -3.59 -14.81
CA GLY A 92 -4.03 -4.57 -13.78
C GLY A 92 -4.17 -6.02 -14.28
N GLY A 93 -4.34 -6.21 -15.59
CA GLY A 93 -4.27 -7.50 -16.25
C GLY A 93 -5.51 -8.39 -16.12
N TRP A 94 -6.44 -8.11 -15.19
CA TRP A 94 -7.67 -8.91 -15.02
C TRP A 94 -8.62 -8.86 -16.23
N ALA A 95 -8.60 -7.78 -17.01
CA ALA A 95 -9.40 -7.68 -18.23
C ALA A 95 -8.88 -8.56 -19.39
N HIS A 96 -7.71 -9.19 -19.22
CA HIS A 96 -7.07 -10.04 -20.22
C HIS A 96 -6.88 -11.47 -19.70
N ASP A 97 -7.66 -11.88 -18.70
CA ASP A 97 -7.59 -13.21 -18.07
C ASP A 97 -6.17 -13.59 -17.62
N ARG A 98 -5.40 -12.61 -17.13
CA ARG A 98 -4.04 -12.85 -16.64
C ARG A 98 -4.09 -13.84 -15.47
N GLU A 99 -3.37 -14.94 -15.62
CA GLU A 99 -3.17 -15.93 -14.57
C GLU A 99 -2.37 -15.35 -13.40
N VAL A 100 -2.75 -15.71 -12.17
CA VAL A 100 -1.93 -15.49 -10.98
C VAL A 100 -0.86 -16.58 -10.95
N THR A 101 0.41 -16.18 -10.93
CA THR A 101 1.53 -17.13 -11.03
C THR A 101 2.29 -17.27 -9.73
N ALA A 102 3.06 -18.34 -9.60
CA ALA A 102 3.95 -18.54 -8.47
C ALA A 102 4.96 -17.38 -8.32
N GLU A 103 5.48 -16.86 -9.45
CA GLU A 103 6.44 -15.77 -9.50
C GLU A 103 5.84 -14.44 -9.06
N SER A 104 4.59 -14.13 -9.46
CA SER A 104 3.92 -12.91 -8.99
C SER A 104 3.67 -12.98 -7.49
N LEU A 105 3.23 -14.13 -6.96
CA LEU A 105 3.08 -14.32 -5.52
C LEU A 105 4.40 -14.25 -4.76
N MET A 106 5.51 -14.75 -5.33
CA MET A 106 6.84 -14.56 -4.72
C MET A 106 7.21 -13.10 -4.63
N LEU A 107 7.01 -12.34 -5.71
CA LEU A 107 7.31 -10.92 -5.74
C LEU A 107 6.52 -10.17 -4.66
N TYR A 108 5.20 -10.42 -4.57
CA TYR A 108 4.36 -9.75 -3.59
C TYR A 108 4.57 -10.21 -2.15
N SER A 109 5.02 -11.45 -1.93
CA SER A 109 5.36 -11.98 -0.61
C SER A 109 6.77 -11.63 -0.13
N GLY A 110 7.50 -10.80 -0.88
CA GLY A 110 8.87 -10.41 -0.53
C GLY A 110 9.86 -11.57 -0.59
N CYS A 111 9.60 -12.55 -1.46
CA CYS A 111 10.42 -13.75 -1.62
C CYS A 111 10.66 -14.51 -0.31
N ILE A 112 9.63 -14.61 0.54
CA ILE A 112 9.72 -15.33 1.83
C ILE A 112 9.98 -16.83 1.66
N GLU A 113 9.62 -17.39 0.51
CA GLU A 113 9.87 -18.78 0.12
C GLU A 113 11.04 -18.87 -0.87
N GLY A 114 11.69 -20.04 -0.95
CA GLY A 114 12.77 -20.30 -1.92
C GLY A 114 12.27 -20.37 -3.37
N TYR A 115 13.15 -20.08 -4.33
CA TYR A 115 12.82 -20.20 -5.76
C TYR A 115 13.25 -21.57 -6.33
N PRO A 116 12.38 -22.27 -7.08
CA PRO A 116 10.96 -22.00 -7.25
C PRO A 116 10.16 -22.38 -5.98
N PRO A 117 9.04 -21.69 -5.70
CA PRO A 117 8.24 -21.97 -4.51
C PRO A 117 7.37 -23.21 -4.76
N ASP A 118 7.19 -24.04 -3.73
CA ASP A 118 6.32 -25.22 -3.80
C ASP A 118 4.85 -24.81 -3.63
N THR A 119 4.28 -24.21 -4.67
CA THR A 119 2.88 -23.74 -4.68
C THR A 119 1.84 -24.86 -4.72
N ASP A 120 2.27 -26.12 -4.88
CA ASP A 120 1.40 -27.28 -4.70
C ASP A 120 1.20 -27.61 -3.20
N ASP A 121 2.04 -27.08 -2.29
CA ASP A 121 1.81 -27.16 -0.84
C ASP A 121 0.89 -26.02 -0.35
N PRO A 122 -0.33 -26.33 0.14
CA PRO A 122 -1.24 -25.34 0.71
C PRO A 122 -0.67 -24.53 1.88
N ALA A 123 0.30 -25.08 2.62
CA ALA A 123 0.97 -24.36 3.69
C ALA A 123 1.90 -23.27 3.15
N VAL A 124 2.60 -23.53 2.04
CA VAL A 124 3.44 -22.55 1.32
C VAL A 124 2.57 -21.43 0.78
N LEU A 125 1.50 -21.74 0.03
CA LEU A 125 0.58 -20.73 -0.49
C LEU A 125 -0.03 -19.85 0.60
N ARG A 126 -0.49 -20.45 1.71
CA ARG A 126 -1.04 -19.68 2.85
C ARG A 126 -0.01 -18.74 3.47
N ARG A 127 1.25 -19.16 3.60
CA ARG A 127 2.31 -18.28 4.11
C ARG A 127 2.58 -17.13 3.15
N MET A 128 2.78 -17.43 1.86
CA MET A 128 3.01 -16.41 0.82
C MET A 128 1.88 -15.39 0.77
N VAL A 129 0.62 -15.84 0.78
CA VAL A 129 -0.54 -14.94 0.70
C VAL A 129 -0.66 -14.08 1.96
N ARG A 130 -0.46 -14.64 3.16
CA ARG A 130 -0.52 -13.87 4.41
C ARG A 130 0.60 -12.85 4.52
N THR A 131 1.84 -13.29 4.33
CA THR A 131 3.01 -12.40 4.35
C THR A 131 2.93 -11.35 3.25
N GLY A 132 2.47 -11.74 2.05
CA GLY A 132 2.24 -10.81 0.95
C GLY A 132 1.17 -9.78 1.28
N GLY A 133 0.03 -10.19 1.83
CA GLY A 133 -1.05 -9.27 2.20
C GLY A 133 -0.57 -8.21 3.19
N ASP A 134 0.14 -8.65 4.23
CA ASP A 134 0.79 -7.78 5.21
C ASP A 134 1.75 -6.76 4.53
N LEU A 135 2.69 -7.25 3.73
CA LEU A 135 3.67 -6.40 3.04
C LEU A 135 3.01 -5.40 2.07
N GLN A 136 2.03 -5.85 1.28
CA GLN A 136 1.36 -5.00 0.31
C GLN A 136 0.48 -3.94 0.98
N LEU A 137 -0.18 -4.25 2.10
CA LEU A 137 -0.95 -3.26 2.86
C LEU A 137 -0.04 -2.18 3.48
N ALA A 138 1.10 -2.55 4.05
CA ALA A 138 2.04 -1.57 4.59
C ALA A 138 2.69 -0.72 3.48
N THR A 139 3.00 -1.33 2.33
CA THR A 139 3.50 -0.62 1.15
C THR A 139 2.45 0.33 0.58
N LEU A 140 1.19 -0.09 0.51
CA LEU A 140 0.06 0.75 0.12
C LEU A 140 -0.08 1.95 1.07
N MET A 141 -0.07 1.73 2.38
CA MET A 141 -0.12 2.82 3.36
C MET A 141 1.04 3.80 3.15
N HIS A 142 2.25 3.29 2.92
CA HIS A 142 3.40 4.14 2.65
C HIS A 142 3.22 5.00 1.39
N ALA A 143 2.81 4.39 0.29
CA ALA A 143 2.59 5.09 -0.98
C ALA A 143 1.48 6.14 -0.87
N LEU A 144 0.38 5.83 -0.17
CA LEU A 144 -0.72 6.77 0.04
C LEU A 144 -0.31 7.97 0.90
N VAL A 145 0.45 7.74 1.98
CA VAL A 145 1.00 8.84 2.79
C VAL A 145 1.97 9.65 1.94
N GLY A 146 2.84 9.01 1.15
CA GLY A 146 3.73 9.69 0.21
C GLY A 146 2.97 10.59 -0.76
N ALA A 147 1.94 10.08 -1.43
CA ALA A 147 1.09 10.87 -2.32
C ALA A 147 0.40 12.04 -1.58
N ALA A 148 -0.11 11.79 -0.38
CA ALA A 148 -0.75 12.82 0.44
C ALA A 148 0.21 13.96 0.83
N THR A 149 1.48 13.64 1.11
CA THR A 149 2.48 14.68 1.44
C THR A 149 2.79 15.61 0.27
N VAL A 150 2.61 15.14 -0.96
CA VAL A 150 2.91 15.92 -2.18
C VAL A 150 1.69 16.67 -2.70
N ARG A 151 0.50 16.06 -2.66
CA ARG A 151 -0.69 16.54 -3.38
C ARG A 151 -2.00 16.54 -2.59
N GLY A 152 -2.03 15.89 -1.42
CA GLY A 152 -3.28 15.50 -0.78
C GLY A 152 -4.08 16.62 -0.11
N PRO A 153 -5.29 16.30 0.41
CA PRO A 153 -6.25 17.24 0.99
C PRO A 153 -5.85 17.77 2.38
N GLY A 154 -4.56 17.75 2.72
CA GLY A 154 -4.03 18.06 4.05
C GLY A 154 -4.05 16.88 5.02
N VAL A 155 -3.26 16.98 6.09
CA VAL A 155 -2.91 15.84 6.97
C VAL A 155 -4.12 15.13 7.57
N ALA A 156 -5.04 15.87 8.21
CA ALA A 156 -6.16 15.25 8.92
C ALA A 156 -7.11 14.51 7.98
N ALA A 157 -7.52 15.16 6.87
CA ALA A 157 -8.40 14.56 5.88
C ALA A 157 -7.73 13.37 5.17
N ALA A 158 -6.47 13.52 4.77
CA ALA A 158 -5.71 12.45 4.13
C ALA A 158 -5.53 11.25 5.06
N SER A 159 -5.17 11.42 6.34
CA SER A 159 -4.98 10.29 7.26
C SER A 159 -6.26 9.49 7.48
N ALA A 160 -7.43 10.15 7.57
CA ALA A 160 -8.71 9.46 7.64
C ALA A 160 -9.02 8.67 6.36
N LEU A 161 -8.74 9.25 5.18
CA LEU A 161 -8.91 8.58 3.89
C LEU A 161 -7.94 7.40 3.73
N VAL A 162 -6.67 7.54 4.14
CA VAL A 162 -5.66 6.48 4.10
C VAL A 162 -6.14 5.27 4.87
N LEU A 163 -6.65 5.45 6.10
CA LEU A 163 -7.19 4.33 6.87
C LEU A 163 -8.42 3.72 6.21
N ALA A 164 -9.32 4.53 5.65
CA ALA A 164 -10.48 4.01 4.94
C ALA A 164 -10.07 3.16 3.72
N VAL A 165 -9.05 3.57 2.97
CA VAL A 165 -8.51 2.81 1.84
C VAL A 165 -7.84 1.52 2.30
N VAL A 166 -7.00 1.58 3.34
CA VAL A 166 -6.33 0.39 3.91
C VAL A 166 -7.35 -0.63 4.43
N ARG A 167 -8.42 -0.19 5.10
CA ARG A 167 -9.50 -1.08 5.56
C ARG A 167 -10.21 -1.77 4.39
N ARG A 168 -10.50 -1.04 3.31
CA ARG A 168 -11.11 -1.63 2.10
C ARG A 168 -10.16 -2.61 1.42
N ALA A 169 -8.88 -2.27 1.33
CA ALA A 169 -7.87 -3.17 0.79
C ALA A 169 -7.74 -4.44 1.64
N GLY A 170 -7.83 -4.32 2.96
CA GLY A 170 -7.91 -5.45 3.90
C GLY A 170 -9.13 -6.34 3.68
N SER A 171 -10.29 -5.76 3.37
CA SER A 171 -11.51 -6.50 3.01
C SER A 171 -11.30 -7.36 1.76
N LEU A 172 -10.59 -6.84 0.75
CA LEU A 172 -10.24 -7.63 -0.44
C LEU A 172 -9.33 -8.82 -0.13
N LEU A 173 -8.61 -8.79 0.99
CA LEU A 173 -7.80 -9.90 1.50
C LEU A 173 -8.56 -10.81 2.49
N GLY A 174 -9.86 -10.57 2.71
CA GLY A 174 -10.66 -11.31 3.69
C GLY A 174 -10.26 -11.06 5.15
N VAL A 175 -9.60 -9.94 5.46
CA VAL A 175 -9.14 -9.59 6.81
C VAL A 175 -10.14 -8.68 7.52
N ASP A 176 -10.31 -8.88 8.82
CA ASP A 176 -11.14 -8.03 9.69
C ASP A 176 -10.70 -6.55 9.64
N SER A 177 -11.67 -5.67 9.41
CA SER A 177 -11.42 -4.25 9.09
C SER A 177 -10.89 -3.41 10.26
N GLU A 178 -11.09 -3.82 11.52
CA GLU A 178 -10.55 -3.02 12.64
C GLU A 178 -9.12 -3.44 12.97
N ARG A 179 -8.83 -4.75 12.97
CA ARG A 179 -7.46 -5.23 13.19
C ARG A 179 -6.51 -4.82 12.06
N VAL A 180 -6.98 -4.87 10.81
CA VAL A 180 -6.12 -4.57 9.66
C VAL A 180 -5.55 -3.15 9.71
N ALA A 181 -6.32 -2.17 10.19
CA ALA A 181 -5.86 -0.79 10.29
C ALA A 181 -4.72 -0.63 11.30
N SER A 182 -4.90 -1.17 12.51
CA SER A 182 -3.90 -1.11 13.59
C SER A 182 -2.63 -1.90 13.23
N ASP A 183 -2.77 -3.12 12.69
CA ASP A 183 -1.62 -3.94 12.32
C ASP A 183 -0.85 -3.35 11.14
N THR A 184 -1.55 -2.85 10.11
CA THR A 184 -0.90 -2.18 8.97
C THR A 184 -0.18 -0.92 9.44
N PHE A 185 -0.79 -0.09 10.29
CA PHE A 185 -0.13 1.10 10.84
C PHE A 185 1.13 0.74 11.64
N ARG A 186 1.05 -0.26 12.52
CA ARG A 186 2.18 -0.73 13.30
C ARG A 186 3.32 -1.18 12.39
N MET A 187 3.03 -1.98 11.37
CA MET A 187 4.01 -2.48 10.42
C MET A 187 4.60 -1.37 9.56
N TRP A 188 3.77 -0.48 9.02
CA TRP A 188 4.21 0.69 8.27
C TRP A 188 5.19 1.55 9.09
N ARG A 189 4.85 1.81 10.36
CA ARG A 189 5.67 2.60 11.27
C ARG A 189 7.04 1.98 11.54
N VAL A 190 7.14 0.65 11.63
CA VAL A 190 8.44 -0.01 11.91
C VAL A 190 9.26 -0.27 10.66
N THR A 191 8.60 -0.49 9.52
CA THR A 191 9.26 -0.83 8.26
C THR A 191 9.75 0.41 7.51
N PHE A 192 8.94 1.46 7.40
CA PHE A 192 9.26 2.60 6.51
C PHE A 192 9.75 3.84 7.24
N LEU A 193 9.16 4.19 8.39
CA LEU A 193 9.47 5.46 9.04
C LEU A 193 10.92 5.58 9.53
N PRO A 194 11.59 4.55 10.08
CA PRO A 194 12.99 4.69 10.51
C PRO A 194 13.90 5.10 9.36
N ASP A 195 13.73 4.53 8.18
CA ASP A 195 14.55 4.82 7.00
C ASP A 195 14.33 6.24 6.45
N LEU A 196 13.19 6.85 6.78
CA LEU A 196 12.87 8.22 6.37
C LEU A 196 13.23 9.27 7.42
N LEU A 197 13.02 8.96 8.70
CA LEU A 197 13.02 9.94 9.80
C LEU A 197 14.32 9.99 10.58
N ARG A 198 15.19 8.98 10.43
CA ARG A 198 16.50 8.98 11.08
C ARG A 198 17.30 10.23 10.69
N PRO A 199 18.14 10.77 11.58
CA PRO A 199 18.93 11.96 11.29
C PRO A 199 19.80 11.83 10.04
N ASP A 200 20.34 10.65 9.78
CA ASP A 200 21.22 10.30 8.64
C ASP A 200 20.47 9.87 7.37
N ALA A 201 19.13 9.82 7.39
CA ALA A 201 18.33 9.50 6.21
C ALA A 201 18.47 10.57 5.12
N ARG A 202 18.40 10.18 3.85
CA ARG A 202 18.50 11.12 2.72
C ARG A 202 17.25 11.99 2.50
N SER A 203 16.18 11.76 3.25
CA SER A 203 14.94 12.54 3.16
C SER A 203 15.15 13.97 3.63
N CYS A 204 14.53 14.95 2.96
CA CYS A 204 14.63 16.35 3.39
C CYS A 204 13.82 16.60 4.67
N GLU A 205 14.17 17.63 5.44
CA GLU A 205 13.50 17.88 6.73
C GLU A 205 12.01 18.21 6.56
N GLY A 206 11.61 18.84 5.45
CA GLY A 206 10.20 19.09 5.13
C GLY A 206 9.41 17.79 5.01
N ASP A 207 9.93 16.81 4.28
CA ASP A 207 9.31 15.48 4.14
C ASP A 207 9.22 14.80 5.51
N ARG A 208 10.30 14.81 6.30
CA ARG A 208 10.33 14.22 7.64
C ARG A 208 9.25 14.81 8.55
N VAL A 209 9.08 16.13 8.54
CA VAL A 209 8.02 16.82 9.29
C VAL A 209 6.64 16.38 8.83
N ASN A 210 6.39 16.28 7.52
CA ASN A 210 5.10 15.84 7.00
C ASN A 210 4.80 14.38 7.34
N TYR A 211 5.77 13.48 7.20
CA TYR A 211 5.62 12.08 7.60
C TYR A 211 5.33 11.93 9.10
N ARG A 212 5.99 12.71 9.98
CA ARG A 212 5.68 12.73 11.42
C ARG A 212 4.25 13.18 11.68
N LYS A 213 3.78 14.25 11.01
CA LYS A 213 2.39 14.73 11.15
C LYS A 213 1.36 13.67 10.75
N HIS A 214 1.57 12.98 9.63
CA HIS A 214 0.71 11.88 9.22
C HIS A 214 0.78 10.71 10.20
N ALA A 215 1.97 10.35 10.70
CA ALA A 215 2.13 9.27 11.67
C ALA A 215 1.34 9.55 12.97
N HIS A 216 1.39 10.78 13.49
CA HIS A 216 0.61 11.17 14.67
C HIS A 216 -0.89 11.16 14.39
N ALA A 217 -1.34 11.76 13.27
CA ALA A 217 -2.75 11.77 12.92
C ALA A 217 -3.31 10.35 12.67
N LEU A 218 -2.50 9.44 12.13
CA LEU A 218 -2.88 8.03 11.98
C LEU A 218 -2.92 7.32 13.33
N GLU A 219 -1.97 7.58 14.23
CA GLU A 219 -1.94 7.01 15.59
C GLU A 219 -3.21 7.36 16.37
N ASP A 220 -3.63 8.62 16.34
CA ASP A 220 -4.86 9.09 17.00
C ASP A 220 -6.13 8.41 16.47
N LEU A 221 -6.13 8.00 15.20
CA LEU A 221 -7.27 7.35 14.55
C LEU A 221 -7.32 5.83 14.76
N VAL A 222 -6.15 5.17 14.89
CA VAL A 222 -6.09 3.72 15.11
C VAL A 222 -6.14 3.35 16.60
N ASP A 223 -5.77 4.27 17.49
CA ASP A 223 -5.84 4.10 18.95
C ASP A 223 -6.54 5.31 19.63
N PRO A 224 -7.87 5.44 19.45
CA PRO A 224 -8.61 6.60 19.96
C PRO A 224 -8.70 6.64 21.50
N TYR A 225 -8.29 5.58 22.20
CA TYR A 225 -8.38 5.46 23.66
C TYR A 225 -7.13 5.95 24.40
N ARG A 226 -6.15 6.53 23.69
CA ARG A 226 -4.93 7.07 24.30
C ARG A 226 -5.11 8.42 24.99
N VAL A 227 -6.26 9.08 24.82
CA VAL A 227 -6.52 10.42 25.39
C VAL A 227 -6.86 10.38 26.90
N ASP A 228 -7.19 9.21 27.46
CA ASP A 228 -7.62 9.07 28.87
C ASP A 228 -6.69 8.22 29.77
N ARG A 229 -5.37 8.17 29.50
CA ARG A 229 -4.39 7.53 30.40
C ARG A 229 -3.24 8.45 30.80
#